data_AF-A0A699ZNN3-F1
#
_entry.id   AF-A0A699ZNN3-F1
#
_cell.length_a   1.000
_cell.length_b   1.000
_cell.length_c   1.000
_cell.angle_alpha   90.00
_cell.angle_beta   90.00
_cell.angle_gamma   90.00
#
_symmetry.space_group_name_H-M   'P 1'
#
loop_
_entity.id
_entity.type
_entity.pdbx_description
1 polymer ?
#
loop_
_entity_poly.entity_id
_entity_poly.type
_entity_poly.pdbx_seq_one_letter_code
_entity_poly.pdbx_strand_id
1 'polypeptide(L)' 'MVITIPIVSLGAGDDEACALAVAAACTSTGFFYLADHGIPTELINRVMALNRQLFKMPLELCCVAGL' A
#
# COMPACT_ATOMS: atom_id res chain seq x y z
N MET A 1 -19.81 -12.89 -11.39
CA MET A 1 -19.02 -13.36 -10.24
C MET A 1 -18.34 -12.14 -9.66
N VAL A 2 -18.71 -11.69 -8.46
CA VAL A 2 -18.06 -10.55 -7.80
C VAL A 2 -16.91 -11.11 -6.97
N ILE A 3 -15.69 -10.69 -7.27
CA ILE A 3 -14.52 -11.03 -6.46
C ILE A 3 -14.34 -9.90 -5.45
N THR A 4 -14.50 -10.22 -4.16
CA THR A 4 -14.21 -9.29 -3.07
C THR A 4 -12.74 -9.39 -2.71
N ILE A 5 -12.03 -8.26 -2.71
CA ILE A 5 -10.64 -8.19 -2.26
C ILE A 5 -10.61 -8.14 -0.73
N PRO A 6 -9.90 -9.05 -0.04
CA PRO A 6 -9.77 -9.03 1.40
C PRO A 6 -9.14 -7.73 1.93
N ILE A 7 -9.56 -7.30 3.11
CA ILE A 7 -8.89 -6.25 3.89
C ILE A 7 -8.38 -6.91 5.18
N VAL A 8 -7.09 -6.76 5.47
CA VAL A 8 -6.44 -7.28 6.68
C VAL A 8 -5.98 -6.10 7.52
N SER A 9 -6.36 -6.04 8.80
CA SER A 9 -5.88 -5.00 9.74
C SER A 9 -4.75 -5.56 10.60
N LEU A 10 -3.64 -4.83 10.74
CA LEU A 10 -2.55 -5.18 11.66
C LEU A 10 -2.73 -4.58 13.07
N GLY A 11 -3.72 -3.70 13.26
CA GLY A 11 -3.95 -2.98 14.52
C GLY A 11 -4.92 -3.68 15.48
N ALA A 12 -5.36 -4.90 15.17
CA ALA A 12 -6.40 -5.61 15.92
C ALA A 12 -5.97 -6.12 17.31
N GLY A 13 -4.65 -6.14 17.59
CA GLY A 13 -4.10 -6.59 18.88
C GLY A 13 -4.03 -8.12 19.06
N ASP A 14 -4.28 -8.88 17.99
CA ASP A 14 -4.13 -10.33 17.93
C ASP A 14 -3.23 -10.70 16.75
N ASP A 15 -1.94 -10.88 17.03
CA ASP A 15 -0.91 -11.13 16.03
C ASP A 15 -1.12 -12.49 15.32
N GLU A 16 -1.68 -13.49 16.01
CA GLU A 16 -1.92 -14.82 15.45
C GLU A 16 -3.08 -14.79 14.45
N ALA A 17 -4.17 -14.13 14.81
CA ALA A 17 -5.29 -13.91 13.88
C ALA A 17 -4.86 -13.10 12.65
N CYS A 18 -4.03 -12.06 12.84
CA CYS A 18 -3.47 -11.28 11.74
C CYS A 18 -2.61 -12.13 10.80
N ALA A 19 -1.71 -12.95 11.35
CA ALA A 19 -0.83 -13.82 10.55
C ALA A 19 -1.65 -14.83 9.72
N LEU A 20 -2.69 -15.44 10.32
CA LEU A 20 -3.59 -16.35 9.62
C LEU A 20 -4.36 -15.65 8.49
N ALA A 21 -4.86 -14.43 8.72
CA ALA A 21 -5.57 -13.65 7.72
C ALA A 21 -4.67 -13.28 6.52
N VAL A 22 -3.42 -12.88 6.78
CA VAL A 22 -2.43 -12.61 5.72
C VAL A 22 -2.13 -13.88 4.92
N ALA A 23 -1.88 -15.01 5.61
CA ALA A 23 -1.59 -16.28 4.94
C ALA A 23 -2.75 -16.74 4.06
N ALA A 24 -3.99 -16.63 4.55
CA ALA A 24 -5.19 -16.96 3.79
C ALA A 24 -5.35 -16.06 2.55
N ALA A 25 -5.14 -14.75 2.68
CA ALA A 25 -5.24 -13.82 1.57
C ALA A 25 -4.20 -14.09 0.47
N CYS A 26 -2.94 -14.38 0.86
CA CYS A 26 -1.85 -14.73 -0.05
C CYS A 26 -2.09 -16.04 -0.83
N THR A 27 -2.76 -17.02 -0.22
CA THR A 27 -2.95 -18.35 -0.81
C THR A 27 -4.27 -18.53 -1.56
N SER A 28 -5.28 -17.71 -1.26
CA SER A 28 -6.58 -17.75 -1.92
C SER A 28 -6.71 -16.72 -3.03
N THR A 29 -6.70 -15.43 -2.68
CA THR A 29 -6.91 -14.32 -3.62
C THR A 29 -5.61 -13.89 -4.29
N GLY A 30 -4.48 -14.04 -3.59
CA GLY A 30 -3.17 -13.55 -4.04
C GLY A 30 -3.00 -12.03 -3.94
N PHE A 31 -4.00 -11.32 -3.41
CA PHE A 31 -4.01 -9.87 -3.24
C PHE A 31 -4.93 -9.47 -2.08
N PHE A 32 -4.58 -8.42 -1.35
CA PHE A 32 -5.37 -7.85 -0.26
C PHE A 32 -5.00 -6.38 0.00
N TYR A 33 -5.92 -5.63 0.61
CA TYR A 33 -5.61 -4.35 1.22
C TYR A 33 -5.16 -4.55 2.67
N LEU A 34 -4.17 -3.77 3.09
CA LEU A 34 -3.68 -3.75 4.46
C LEU A 34 -4.15 -2.46 5.14
N ALA A 35 -4.75 -2.59 6.32
CA ALA A 35 -5.19 -1.50 7.19
C ALA A 35 -4.41 -1.49 8.50
N ASP A 36 -4.44 -0.36 9.21
CA ASP A 36 -3.83 -0.18 10.53
C ASP A 36 -2.36 -0.62 10.62
N HIS A 37 -1.63 -0.50 9.51
CA HIS A 37 -0.22 -0.90 9.39
C HIS A 37 0.77 0.05 10.11
N GLY A 38 0.26 1.06 10.84
CA GLY A 38 1.07 2.02 11.59
C GLY A 38 1.86 3.03 10.74
N ILE A 39 1.67 3.07 9.41
CA ILE A 39 2.33 4.07 8.55
C ILE A 39 1.49 5.35 8.61
N PRO A 40 2.07 6.50 9.01
CA PRO A 40 1.33 7.74 9.11
C PRO A 40 0.72 8.15 7.76
N THR A 41 -0.55 8.53 7.76
CA THR A 41 -1.25 9.01 6.55
C THR A 41 -0.52 10.21 5.91
N GLU A 42 0.08 11.08 6.72
CA GLU A 42 0.81 12.24 6.20
C GLU A 42 2.08 11.87 5.43
N LEU A 43 2.73 10.77 5.79
CA LEU A 43 3.86 10.26 5.01
C LEU A 43 3.40 9.80 3.63
N ILE A 44 2.32 9.03 3.57
CA ILE A 44 1.72 8.56 2.31
C ILE A 44 1.30 9.74 1.45
N ASN A 45 0.60 10.73 2.03
CA ASN A 45 0.18 11.94 1.35
C ASN A 45 1.36 12.72 0.75
N ARG A 46 2.43 12.91 1.53
CA ARG A 46 3.63 13.62 1.10
C ARG A 46 4.34 12.90 -0.04
N VAL A 47 4.54 11.59 0.06
CA VAL A 47 5.17 10.78 -1.00
C VAL A 47 4.35 10.85 -2.29
N MET A 48 3.03 10.70 -2.19
CA MET A 48 2.14 10.79 -3.34
C MET A 48 2.12 12.19 -3.96
N ALA A 49 2.24 13.25 -3.15
CA ALA A 49 2.34 14.62 -3.63
C ALA A 49 3.65 14.85 -4.39
N LEU A 50 4.79 14.41 -3.84
CA LEU A 50 6.09 14.49 -4.49
C LEU A 50 6.14 13.70 -5.80
N ASN A 51 5.59 12.48 -5.80
CA ASN A 51 5.44 11.66 -7.00
C ASN A 51 4.68 12.42 -8.09
N ARG A 52 3.51 13.00 -7.76
CA ARG A 52 2.75 13.83 -8.71
C ARG A 52 3.50 15.08 -9.18
N GLN A 53 4.31 15.71 -8.32
CA GLN A 53 5.14 16.86 -8.71
C GLN A 53 6.21 16.42 -9.71
N LEU A 54 6.91 15.32 -9.43
CA LEU A 54 7.91 14.75 -10.32
C LEU A 54 7.30 14.49 -11.70
N PHE A 55 6.22 13.72 -11.81
CA PHE A 55 5.61 13.39 -13.11
C PHE A 55 4.90 14.55 -13.81
N LYS A 56 4.82 15.74 -13.18
CA LYS A 56 4.37 16.98 -13.83
C LYS A 56 5.53 17.78 -14.45
N MET A 57 6.77 17.46 -14.13
CA MET A 57 7.94 18.14 -14.70
C MET A 57 8.13 17.73 -16.17
N PRO A 58 8.80 18.58 -16.99
CA PRO A 58 9.23 18.20 -18.33
C PRO A 58 10.00 16.89 -18.33
N LEU A 59 9.77 16.05 -19.35
CA LEU A 59 10.37 14.71 -19.45
C LEU A 59 11.90 14.73 -19.29
N GLU A 60 12.55 15.74 -19.88
CA GLU A 60 14.01 15.92 -19.80
C GLU A 60 14.50 16.10 -18.35
N LEU A 61 13.71 16.74 -17.49
CA LEU A 61 14.01 16.92 -16.06
C LEU A 61 13.61 15.69 -15.23
N CYS A 62 12.52 15.00 -15.60
CA CYS A 62 12.10 13.76 -14.96
C CYS A 62 13.11 12.63 -15.16
N CYS A 63 13.68 12.50 -16.37
CA CYS A 63 14.63 11.44 -16.70
C CYS A 63 15.97 11.59 -15.98
N VAL A 64 16.38 12.81 -15.62
CA VAL A 64 17.65 13.08 -14.92
C VAL A 64 17.51 13.22 -13.40
N ALA A 65 16.31 13.42 -12.87
CA ALA A 65 16.08 13.50 -11.42
C ALA A 65 16.20 12.14 -10.69
N GLY A 66 16.61 11.07 -11.40
CA GLY A 66 16.72 9.71 -10.91
C GLY A 66 18.13 9.09 -10.88
N LEU A 67 19.19 9.85 -11.18
CA LEU A 67 20.60 9.43 -11.04
C LEU A 67 21.45 10.53 -10.39
#